data_AF-A0AAD7QY93-F1
#
_entry.id   AF-A0AAD7QY93-F1
#
_cell.length_a   1.000
_cell.length_b   1.000
_cell.length_c   1.000
_cell.angle_alpha   90.00
_cell.angle_beta   90.00
_cell.angle_gamma   90.00
#
_symmetry.space_group_name_H-M   'P 1'
#
loop_
_entity.id
_entity.type
_entity.pdbx_description
1 polymer ?
#
loop_
_entity_poly.entity_id
_entity_poly.type
_entity_poly.pdbx_seq_one_letter_code
_entity_poly.pdbx_strand_id
1 'polypeptide(L)'
;MADYVADGPVHESPEWGLYHLSEHLEDHSIRHCIAGDAIISILGYPLVVCDLYLAVADEQLEDALTVILQQGCQQTGGRDCYVDKKATIAPLGWPGYRLTSSELLPATVMLVPASFWHMDLSVSSLSENTFLHPTTQCRFPKRLFYLDALVNAIVDGALKPGWNILVSGYFEMKYHYLLACLSPDTLIGLPPEDRFFVDLYGRLLPPSTRQKVCFNQQQIRHGLMTVEDAWKSIPRKALEFDALQRKIRNHG
;
A
#
# COMPACT_ATOMS: atom_id res chain seq x y z
N MET A 1 15.75 -8.04 -13.50
CA MET A 1 16.06 -7.45 -12.17
C MET A 1 15.14 -8.11 -11.17
N ALA A 2 15.63 -8.45 -9.98
CA ALA A 2 14.74 -8.95 -8.93
C ALA A 2 13.79 -7.83 -8.51
N ASP A 3 12.49 -8.12 -8.45
CA ASP A 3 11.46 -7.16 -8.03
C ASP A 3 11.70 -6.66 -6.61
N TYR A 4 12.41 -7.42 -5.77
CA TYR A 4 12.87 -7.01 -4.46
C TYR A 4 14.32 -7.46 -4.32
N VAL A 5 15.19 -6.55 -3.89
CA VAL A 5 16.52 -6.88 -3.41
C VAL A 5 16.51 -6.44 -1.97
N ALA A 6 16.29 -7.39 -1.07
CA ALA A 6 16.50 -7.14 0.35
C ALA A 6 18.01 -6.93 0.59
N ASP A 7 18.37 -6.06 1.53
CA ASP A 7 19.77 -5.81 1.92
C ASP A 7 20.44 -7.02 2.62
N GLY A 8 19.76 -8.18 2.66
CA GLY A 8 20.21 -9.45 3.21
C GLY A 8 19.09 -10.50 3.20
N PRO A 9 19.33 -11.73 3.68
CA PRO A 9 18.28 -12.73 3.85
C PRO A 9 17.23 -12.26 4.86
N VAL A 10 15.94 -12.38 4.51
CA VAL A 10 14.83 -11.89 5.35
C VAL A 10 14.78 -12.57 6.74
N HIS A 11 15.28 -13.81 6.85
CA HIS A 11 15.36 -14.53 8.13
C HIS A 11 16.43 -14.01 9.09
N GLU A 12 17.35 -13.18 8.61
CA GLU A 12 18.35 -12.50 9.45
C GLU A 12 17.84 -11.14 9.95
N SER A 13 16.66 -10.68 9.47
CA SER A 13 16.03 -9.43 9.89
C SER A 13 15.55 -9.51 11.35
N PRO A 14 15.72 -8.45 12.16
CA PRO A 14 15.11 -8.37 13.49
C PRO A 14 13.58 -8.61 13.47
N GLU A 15 12.93 -8.30 12.36
CA GLU A 15 11.51 -8.44 12.11
C GLU A 15 11.12 -9.83 11.58
N TRP A 16 12.04 -10.79 11.48
CA TRP A 16 11.77 -12.12 10.92
C TRP A 16 10.59 -12.84 11.60
N GLY A 17 10.50 -12.71 12.92
CA GLY A 17 9.37 -13.23 13.69
C GLY A 17 8.02 -12.75 13.15
N LEU A 18 7.94 -11.56 12.56
CA LEU A 18 6.70 -11.09 11.93
C LEU A 18 6.49 -11.78 10.57
N TYR A 19 7.53 -11.85 9.74
CA TYR A 19 7.43 -12.36 8.38
C TYR A 19 7.11 -13.86 8.28
N HIS A 20 7.54 -14.69 9.24
CA HIS A 20 7.29 -16.14 9.19
C HIS A 20 5.78 -16.49 9.21
N LEU A 21 4.92 -15.60 9.71
CA LEU A 21 3.47 -15.79 9.65
C LEU A 21 2.95 -15.85 8.20
N SER A 22 3.61 -15.17 7.26
CA SER A 22 3.33 -15.30 5.83
C SER A 22 3.64 -16.71 5.32
N GLU A 23 4.71 -17.35 5.80
CA GLU A 23 5.03 -18.73 5.40
C GLU A 23 3.96 -19.71 5.87
N HIS A 24 3.45 -19.54 7.09
CA HIS A 24 2.35 -20.38 7.58
C HIS A 24 1.08 -20.24 6.75
N LEU A 25 0.75 -19.04 6.27
CA LEU A 25 -0.36 -18.86 5.34
C LEU A 25 -0.09 -19.54 4.00
N GLU A 26 1.13 -19.49 3.50
CA GLU A 26 1.54 -20.18 2.27
C GLU A 26 1.41 -21.71 2.39
N ASP A 27 1.87 -22.29 3.51
CA ASP A 27 1.77 -23.74 3.80
C ASP A 27 0.32 -24.23 3.79
N HIS A 28 -0.63 -23.35 4.14
CA HIS A 28 -2.06 -23.64 4.14
C HIS A 28 -2.77 -23.23 2.83
N SER A 29 -2.01 -22.85 1.79
CA SER A 29 -2.55 -22.40 0.50
C SER A 29 -3.52 -21.20 0.62
N ILE A 30 -3.29 -20.34 1.62
CA ILE A 30 -4.03 -19.11 1.79
C ILE A 30 -3.45 -18.06 0.84
N ARG A 31 -4.28 -17.53 -0.05
CA ARG A 31 -3.85 -16.48 -1.00
C ARG A 31 -3.72 -15.17 -0.24
N HIS A 32 -2.48 -14.71 -0.10
CA HIS A 32 -2.15 -13.53 0.67
C HIS A 32 -0.92 -12.83 0.09
N CYS A 33 -0.60 -11.64 0.57
CA CYS A 33 0.73 -11.07 0.46
C CYS A 33 1.00 -10.06 1.58
N ILE A 34 2.27 -9.83 1.87
CA ILE A 34 2.70 -8.80 2.82
C ILE A 34 2.40 -7.40 2.25
N ALA A 35 2.00 -6.46 3.12
CA ALA A 35 1.71 -5.07 2.77
C ALA A 35 2.22 -4.10 3.85
N GLY A 36 2.14 -2.80 3.56
CA GLY A 36 2.35 -1.73 4.53
C GLY A 36 3.83 -1.50 4.87
N ASP A 37 4.13 -1.33 6.15
CA ASP A 37 5.46 -0.94 6.66
C ASP A 37 6.54 -1.92 6.22
N ALA A 38 6.23 -3.21 6.25
CA ALA A 38 7.10 -4.30 5.85
C ALA A 38 7.65 -4.16 4.42
N ILE A 39 6.80 -3.73 3.47
CA ILE A 39 7.20 -3.52 2.08
C ILE A 39 8.21 -2.39 1.95
N ILE A 40 8.02 -1.32 2.73
CA ILE A 40 8.91 -0.17 2.72
C ILE A 40 10.25 -0.52 3.38
N SER A 41 10.21 -1.25 4.49
CA SER A 41 11.40 -1.71 5.22
C SER A 41 12.28 -2.62 4.37
N ILE A 42 11.70 -3.64 3.71
CA ILE A 42 12.48 -4.59 2.87
C ILE A 42 13.09 -3.93 1.62
N LEU A 43 12.58 -2.77 1.21
CA LEU A 43 13.15 -1.97 0.13
C LEU A 43 14.30 -1.05 0.59
N GLY A 44 14.75 -1.17 1.85
CA GLY A 44 15.90 -0.46 2.41
C GLY A 44 15.57 0.92 2.98
N TYR A 45 14.30 1.32 3.03
CA TYR A 45 13.93 2.58 3.67
C TYR A 45 13.93 2.42 5.19
N PRO A 46 14.49 3.37 5.96
CA PRO A 46 14.65 3.25 7.42
C PRO A 46 13.33 3.51 8.16
N LEU A 47 12.31 2.69 7.88
CA LEU A 47 11.02 2.72 8.52
C LEU A 47 10.91 1.59 9.54
N VAL A 48 10.51 1.93 10.77
CA VAL A 48 10.15 0.94 11.80
C VAL A 48 8.83 0.29 11.42
N VAL A 49 8.79 -1.04 11.44
CA VAL A 49 7.56 -1.81 11.25
C VAL A 49 6.71 -1.73 12.52
N CYS A 50 5.68 -0.90 12.50
CA CYS A 50 4.74 -0.76 13.60
C CYS A 50 3.69 -1.87 13.58
N ASP A 51 3.19 -2.21 12.39
CA ASP A 51 2.23 -3.28 12.16
C ASP A 51 2.64 -4.09 10.93
N LEU A 52 2.57 -5.42 11.03
CA LEU A 52 2.66 -6.31 9.88
C LEU A 52 1.28 -6.44 9.26
N TYR A 53 1.11 -5.94 8.04
CA TYR A 53 -0.12 -6.15 7.28
C TYR A 53 0.01 -7.37 6.37
N LEU A 54 -0.95 -8.28 6.48
CA LEU A 54 -1.15 -9.38 5.55
C LEU A 54 -2.47 -9.11 4.82
N ALA A 55 -2.36 -8.74 3.54
CA ALA A 55 -3.52 -8.64 2.66
C ALA A 55 -3.91 -10.07 2.28
N VAL A 56 -5.14 -10.49 2.60
CA VAL A 56 -5.62 -11.86 2.40
C VAL A 56 -6.83 -11.83 1.47
N ALA A 57 -6.92 -12.79 0.55
CA ALA A 57 -8.11 -12.96 -0.28
C ALA A 57 -9.37 -12.97 0.60
N ASP A 58 -10.33 -12.10 0.26
CA ASP A 58 -11.48 -11.77 1.11
C ASP A 58 -12.22 -13.01 1.62
N GLU A 59 -12.40 -14.01 0.75
CA GLU A 59 -13.09 -15.27 1.02
C GLU A 59 -12.29 -16.24 1.91
N GLN A 60 -10.99 -15.99 2.14
CA GLN A 60 -10.12 -16.81 2.97
C GLN A 60 -9.71 -16.12 4.29
N LEU A 61 -10.33 -14.97 4.62
CA LEU A 61 -9.91 -14.17 5.78
C LEU A 61 -10.10 -14.90 7.12
N GLU A 62 -11.19 -15.65 7.29
CA GLU A 62 -11.48 -16.44 8.49
C GLU A 62 -10.56 -17.67 8.61
N ASP A 63 -10.25 -18.30 7.48
CA ASP A 63 -9.29 -19.42 7.43
C ASP A 63 -7.89 -18.92 7.80
N ALA A 64 -7.47 -17.78 7.25
CA ALA A 64 -6.21 -17.13 7.60
C ALA A 64 -6.13 -16.79 9.08
N LEU A 65 -7.21 -16.24 9.66
CA LEU A 65 -7.28 -15.99 11.10
C LEU A 65 -7.03 -17.27 11.89
N THR A 66 -7.69 -18.37 11.51
CA THR A 66 -7.54 -19.66 12.17
C THR A 66 -6.09 -20.15 12.14
N VAL A 67 -5.42 -20.06 10.99
CA VAL A 67 -4.01 -20.43 10.82
C VAL A 67 -3.10 -19.60 11.73
N ILE A 68 -3.30 -18.28 11.78
CA ILE A 68 -2.45 -17.40 12.61
C ILE A 68 -2.69 -17.61 14.10
N LEU A 69 -3.93 -17.86 14.53
CA LEU A 69 -4.23 -18.18 15.93
C LEU A 69 -3.55 -19.48 16.38
N GLN A 70 -3.40 -20.46 15.49
CA GLN A 70 -2.67 -21.71 15.79
C GLN A 70 -1.16 -21.48 16.00
N GLN A 71 -0.60 -20.38 15.50
CA GLN A 71 0.79 -19.97 15.74
C GLN A 71 0.96 -19.20 17.06
N GLY A 72 0.01 -19.30 17.99
CA GLY A 72 0.09 -18.66 19.31
C GLY A 72 -0.26 -17.18 19.33
N CYS A 73 -0.73 -16.61 18.22
CA CYS A 73 -1.28 -15.27 18.20
C CYS A 73 -2.65 -15.21 18.90
N GLN A 74 -2.97 -14.04 19.45
CA GLN A 74 -4.24 -13.77 20.11
C GLN A 74 -4.89 -12.54 19.49
N GLN A 75 -6.20 -12.61 19.26
CA GLN A 75 -6.96 -11.46 18.79
C GLN A 75 -7.05 -10.40 19.88
N THR A 76 -6.82 -9.13 19.52
CA THR A 76 -6.89 -8.02 20.47
C THR A 76 -8.00 -7.05 20.12
N GLY A 77 -8.73 -6.59 21.14
CA GLY A 77 -9.78 -5.57 21.03
C GLY A 77 -9.26 -4.14 21.23
N GLY A 78 -8.00 -3.86 20.85
CA GLY A 78 -7.33 -2.59 21.17
C GLY A 78 -7.89 -1.38 20.41
N ARG A 79 -7.62 -0.17 20.93
CA ARG A 79 -7.95 1.09 20.25
C ARG A 79 -7.19 1.14 18.93
N ASP A 80 -7.93 1.15 17.82
CA ASP A 80 -7.31 1.43 16.53
C ASP A 80 -6.90 2.90 16.47
N CYS A 81 -5.61 3.18 16.25
CA CYS A 81 -5.12 4.55 16.02
C CYS A 81 -5.70 5.14 14.72
N TYR A 82 -6.31 4.29 13.89
CA TYR A 82 -7.04 4.66 12.69
C TYR A 82 -8.56 4.76 12.89
N VAL A 83 -9.11 4.76 14.12
CA VAL A 83 -10.55 5.05 14.33
C VAL A 83 -10.87 6.49 13.94
N ASP A 84 -11.79 6.66 12.99
CA ASP A 84 -12.39 7.94 12.63
C ASP A 84 -13.90 7.90 12.79
N LYS A 85 -14.40 8.45 13.90
CA LYS A 85 -15.84 8.48 14.22
C LYS A 85 -16.67 9.31 13.25
N LYS A 86 -16.05 10.14 12.42
CA LYS A 86 -16.74 10.97 11.42
C LYS A 86 -16.81 10.27 10.06
N ALA A 87 -16.04 9.21 9.86
CA ALA A 87 -16.10 8.44 8.63
C ALA A 87 -17.39 7.63 8.56
N THR A 88 -17.96 7.54 7.37
CA THR A 88 -19.06 6.60 7.06
C THR A 88 -18.53 5.31 6.46
N ILE A 89 -17.29 5.32 5.96
CA ILE A 89 -16.60 4.15 5.42
C ILE A 89 -15.39 3.84 6.30
N ALA A 90 -15.32 2.60 6.78
CA ALA A 90 -14.29 2.12 7.72
C ALA A 90 -14.16 2.99 9.00
N PRO A 91 -15.25 3.34 9.72
CA PRO A 91 -15.19 4.20 10.91
C PRO A 91 -14.35 3.63 12.06
N LEU A 92 -14.20 2.30 12.10
CA LEU A 92 -13.44 1.59 13.11
C LEU A 92 -11.95 1.42 12.76
N GLY A 93 -11.49 1.99 11.65
CA GLY A 93 -10.11 1.85 11.16
C GLY A 93 -9.97 0.70 10.17
N TRP A 94 -8.93 -0.10 10.33
CA TRP A 94 -8.65 -1.20 9.40
C TRP A 94 -9.70 -2.31 9.52
N PRO A 95 -10.29 -2.80 8.41
CA PRO A 95 -11.15 -3.97 8.45
C PRO A 95 -10.33 -5.25 8.68
N GLY A 96 -10.98 -6.26 9.26
CA GLY A 96 -10.38 -7.56 9.52
C GLY A 96 -9.96 -7.73 10.98
N TYR A 97 -8.81 -8.35 11.21
CA TYR A 97 -8.40 -8.82 12.53
C TYR A 97 -7.06 -8.23 12.95
N ARG A 98 -7.00 -7.77 14.20
CA ARG A 98 -5.77 -7.37 14.87
C ARG A 98 -5.32 -8.45 15.84
N LEU A 99 -4.08 -8.86 15.70
CA LEU A 99 -3.49 -9.98 16.43
C LEU A 99 -2.18 -9.54 17.09
N THR A 100 -1.89 -10.12 18.25
CA THR A 100 -0.61 -9.95 18.95
C THR A 100 -0.08 -11.30 19.38
N SER A 101 1.23 -11.42 19.51
CA SER A 101 1.87 -12.57 20.15
C SER A 101 2.90 -12.08 21.16
N SER A 102 3.05 -12.79 22.27
CA SER A 102 4.07 -12.53 23.28
C SER A 102 5.50 -12.76 22.77
N GLU A 103 5.65 -13.51 21.67
CA GLU A 103 6.92 -13.86 21.06
C GLU A 103 7.34 -12.89 19.94
N LEU A 104 6.39 -12.08 19.46
CA LEU A 104 6.66 -11.04 18.48
C LEU A 104 7.12 -9.77 19.20
N LEU A 105 8.15 -9.11 18.65
CA LEU A 105 8.45 -7.70 18.93
C LEU A 105 7.14 -6.88 18.91
N PRO A 106 7.05 -5.70 19.56
CA PRO A 106 5.77 -5.03 19.88
C PRO A 106 4.88 -4.61 18.69
N ALA A 107 5.17 -5.05 17.47
CA ALA A 107 4.33 -4.92 16.31
C ALA A 107 3.09 -5.81 16.39
N THR A 108 1.95 -5.28 15.93
CA THR A 108 0.73 -6.07 15.77
C THR A 108 0.66 -6.67 14.37
N VAL A 109 -0.07 -7.78 14.24
CA VAL A 109 -0.35 -8.42 12.95
C VAL A 109 -1.77 -8.05 12.55
N MET A 110 -1.91 -7.48 11.37
CA MET A 110 -3.17 -7.03 10.80
C MET A 110 -3.52 -7.94 9.62
N LEU A 111 -4.52 -8.81 9.81
CA LEU A 111 -5.14 -9.54 8.70
C LEU A 111 -6.22 -8.65 8.10
N VAL A 112 -6.02 -8.23 6.85
CA VAL A 112 -6.90 -7.28 6.18
C VAL A 112 -7.37 -7.88 4.85
N PRO A 113 -8.66 -7.76 4.48
CA PRO A 113 -9.14 -8.15 3.16
C PRO A 113 -8.32 -7.49 2.05
N ALA A 114 -7.96 -8.27 1.03
CA ALA A 114 -7.18 -7.79 -0.11
C ALA A 114 -7.92 -6.71 -0.90
N SER A 115 -9.26 -6.80 -0.96
CA SER A 115 -10.09 -5.75 -1.58
C SER A 115 -9.92 -4.39 -0.92
N PHE A 116 -9.67 -4.33 0.39
CA PHE A 116 -9.46 -3.06 1.10
C PHE A 116 -8.10 -2.43 0.77
N TRP A 117 -7.13 -3.28 0.44
CA TRP A 117 -5.84 -2.86 -0.10
C TRP A 117 -5.87 -2.58 -1.61
N HIS A 118 -7.01 -2.80 -2.29
CA HIS A 118 -7.12 -2.76 -3.75
C HIS A 118 -6.18 -3.75 -4.46
N MET A 119 -5.95 -4.91 -3.86
CA MET A 119 -5.15 -5.98 -4.46
C MET A 119 -6.04 -7.13 -4.92
N ASP A 120 -5.96 -7.49 -6.20
CA ASP A 120 -6.56 -8.73 -6.69
C ASP A 120 -5.67 -9.92 -6.35
N LEU A 121 -6.14 -10.78 -5.43
CA LEU A 121 -5.50 -12.04 -5.07
C LEU A 121 -6.26 -13.26 -5.64
N SER A 122 -6.95 -13.10 -6.78
CA SER A 122 -7.38 -14.21 -7.62
C SER A 122 -6.19 -15.11 -7.98
N VAL A 123 -6.43 -16.40 -8.26
CA VAL A 123 -5.34 -17.36 -8.53
C VAL A 123 -4.42 -16.88 -9.66
N SER A 124 -4.99 -16.35 -10.75
CA SER A 124 -4.22 -15.79 -11.86
C SER A 124 -3.41 -14.57 -11.43
N SER A 125 -4.06 -13.58 -10.80
CA SER A 125 -3.39 -12.35 -10.40
C SER A 125 -2.30 -12.61 -9.35
N LEU A 126 -2.54 -13.49 -8.38
CA LEU A 126 -1.56 -13.85 -7.36
C LEU A 126 -0.26 -14.36 -8.00
N SER A 127 -0.36 -15.28 -8.96
CA SER A 127 0.80 -15.86 -9.63
C SER A 127 1.56 -14.85 -10.49
N GLU A 128 0.86 -13.89 -11.09
CA GLU A 128 1.43 -12.89 -11.97
C GLU A 128 2.03 -11.71 -11.21
N ASN A 129 1.39 -11.31 -10.11
CA ASN A 129 1.62 -10.04 -9.43
C ASN A 129 2.27 -10.16 -8.05
N THR A 130 2.52 -11.39 -7.58
CA THR A 130 3.27 -11.65 -6.35
C THR A 130 4.41 -12.62 -6.62
N PHE A 131 5.30 -12.78 -5.64
CA PHE A 131 6.37 -13.76 -5.67
C PHE A 131 6.68 -14.25 -4.25
N LEU A 132 7.22 -15.46 -4.17
CA LEU A 132 7.81 -15.99 -2.94
C LEU A 132 9.25 -15.52 -2.86
N HIS A 133 9.65 -15.02 -1.69
CA HIS A 133 11.00 -14.52 -1.50
C HIS A 133 12.05 -15.64 -1.77
N PRO A 134 13.23 -15.36 -2.35
CA PRO A 134 14.15 -16.43 -2.73
C PRO A 134 14.70 -17.26 -1.57
N THR A 135 14.77 -16.67 -0.37
CA THR A 135 15.33 -17.31 0.83
C THR A 135 14.27 -17.74 1.85
N THR A 136 13.00 -17.39 1.64
CA THR A 136 11.90 -17.66 2.58
C THR A 136 10.62 -17.91 1.79
N GLN A 137 9.64 -18.64 2.31
CA GLN A 137 8.34 -18.82 1.64
C GLN A 137 7.39 -17.63 1.89
N CYS A 138 7.91 -16.48 2.31
CA CYS A 138 7.11 -15.27 2.48
C CYS A 138 6.67 -14.72 1.13
N ARG A 139 5.39 -14.36 1.02
CA ARG A 139 4.80 -13.87 -0.22
C ARG A 139 4.74 -12.34 -0.24
N PHE A 140 5.37 -11.76 -1.25
CA PHE A 140 5.44 -10.31 -1.45
C PHE A 140 4.75 -9.91 -2.77
N PRO A 141 4.05 -8.77 -2.82
CA PRO A 141 3.57 -8.21 -4.07
C PRO A 141 4.75 -7.72 -4.91
N LYS A 142 4.63 -7.70 -6.23
CA LYS A 142 5.57 -6.98 -7.10
C LYS A 142 5.43 -5.47 -6.88
N ARG A 143 6.53 -4.72 -7.06
CA ARG A 143 6.57 -3.27 -6.80
C ARG A 143 5.49 -2.48 -7.53
N LEU A 144 5.31 -2.74 -8.83
CA LEU A 144 4.31 -2.02 -9.64
C LEU A 144 2.88 -2.41 -9.29
N PHE A 145 2.64 -3.68 -8.94
CA PHE A 145 1.34 -4.12 -8.44
C PHE A 145 1.00 -3.45 -7.09
N TYR A 146 1.97 -3.37 -6.18
CA TYR A 146 1.79 -2.67 -4.92
C TYR A 146 1.56 -1.16 -5.11
N LEU A 147 2.27 -0.54 -6.06
CA LEU A 147 2.06 0.87 -6.39
C LEU A 147 0.68 1.14 -6.98
N ASP A 148 0.21 0.33 -7.94
CA ASP A 148 -1.15 0.42 -8.50
C ASP A 148 -2.22 0.30 -7.38
N ALA A 149 -2.07 -0.68 -6.50
CA ALA A 149 -2.96 -0.86 -5.35
C ALA A 149 -3.03 0.39 -4.45
N LEU A 150 -1.88 1.01 -4.14
CA LEU A 150 -1.84 2.27 -3.37
C LEU A 150 -2.48 3.44 -4.14
N VAL A 151 -2.22 3.57 -5.44
CA VAL A 151 -2.84 4.60 -6.28
C VAL A 151 -4.37 4.44 -6.26
N ASN A 152 -4.87 3.23 -6.44
CA ASN A 152 -6.31 2.95 -6.41
C ASN A 152 -6.93 3.28 -5.06
N ALA A 153 -6.28 2.90 -3.94
CA ALA A 153 -6.75 3.24 -2.60
C ALA A 153 -6.83 4.76 -2.36
N ILE A 154 -5.83 5.52 -2.83
CA ILE A 154 -5.80 6.97 -2.71
C ILE A 154 -6.86 7.63 -3.59
N VAL A 155 -7.00 7.17 -4.85
CA VAL A 155 -8.00 7.69 -5.78
C VAL A 155 -9.40 7.44 -5.23
N ASP A 156 -9.69 6.24 -4.76
CA ASP A 156 -10.98 5.90 -4.18
C ASP A 156 -11.28 6.72 -2.92
N GLY A 157 -10.31 6.85 -2.01
CA GLY A 157 -10.46 7.68 -0.80
C GLY A 157 -10.71 9.16 -1.13
N ALA A 158 -10.03 9.71 -2.14
CA ALA A 158 -10.18 11.11 -2.55
C ALA A 158 -11.52 11.41 -3.24
N LEU A 159 -12.12 10.40 -3.88
CA LEU A 159 -13.36 10.54 -4.65
C LEU A 159 -14.61 10.09 -3.89
N LYS A 160 -14.47 9.31 -2.80
CA LYS A 160 -15.58 8.82 -1.98
C LYS A 160 -15.77 9.69 -0.72
N PRO A 161 -16.90 10.41 -0.60
CA PRO A 161 -17.21 11.13 0.63
C PRO A 161 -17.31 10.19 1.85
N GLY A 162 -16.79 10.65 2.99
CA GLY A 162 -16.90 9.92 4.26
C GLY A 162 -15.91 8.77 4.43
N TRP A 163 -14.87 8.68 3.59
CA TRP A 163 -13.74 7.79 3.82
C TRP A 163 -12.97 8.16 5.09
N ASN A 164 -12.38 7.16 5.74
CA ASN A 164 -11.57 7.34 6.94
C ASN A 164 -10.28 8.11 6.62
N ILE A 165 -10.12 9.30 7.20
CA ILE A 165 -8.99 10.18 6.89
C ILE A 165 -7.65 9.64 7.41
N LEU A 166 -7.67 8.85 8.49
CA LEU A 166 -6.47 8.30 9.11
C LEU A 166 -5.92 7.14 8.27
N VAL A 167 -6.81 6.26 7.79
CA VAL A 167 -6.46 5.21 6.84
C VAL A 167 -5.99 5.82 5.51
N SER A 168 -6.67 6.86 5.01
CA SER A 168 -6.24 7.58 3.80
C SER A 168 -4.83 8.13 3.95
N GLY A 169 -4.55 8.81 5.08
CA GLY A 169 -3.23 9.35 5.36
C GLY A 169 -2.15 8.27 5.43
N TYR A 170 -2.49 7.08 5.91
CA TYR A 170 -1.56 5.94 5.89
C TYR A 170 -1.24 5.49 4.46
N PHE A 171 -2.25 5.32 3.59
CA PHE A 171 -2.02 4.97 2.18
C PHE A 171 -1.18 6.02 1.46
N GLU A 172 -1.47 7.32 1.66
CA GLU A 172 -0.67 8.42 1.08
C GLU A 172 0.79 8.37 1.56
N MET A 173 1.00 8.13 2.86
CA MET A 173 2.34 8.00 3.42
C MET A 173 3.09 6.82 2.80
N LYS A 174 2.45 5.65 2.66
CA LYS A 174 3.07 4.47 2.01
C LYS A 174 3.38 4.69 0.55
N TYR A 175 2.49 5.36 -0.17
CA TYR A 175 2.73 5.75 -1.55
C TYR A 175 3.99 6.62 -1.68
N HIS A 176 4.15 7.64 -0.83
CA HIS A 176 5.33 8.50 -0.87
C HIS A 176 6.63 7.77 -0.50
N TYR A 177 6.60 6.90 0.51
CA TYR A 177 7.77 6.08 0.85
C TYR A 177 8.12 5.09 -0.25
N LEU A 178 7.13 4.44 -0.85
CA LEU A 178 7.35 3.51 -1.95
C LEU A 178 8.00 4.24 -3.13
N LEU A 179 7.46 5.38 -3.55
CA LEU A 179 8.05 6.17 -4.63
C LEU A 179 9.50 6.59 -4.37
N ALA A 180 9.87 6.88 -3.12
CA ALA A 180 11.24 7.18 -2.75
C ALA A 180 12.19 5.98 -2.91
N CYS A 181 11.66 4.76 -2.91
CA CYS A 181 12.41 3.51 -3.09
C CYS A 181 12.45 3.02 -4.55
N LEU A 182 11.59 3.55 -5.43
CA LEU A 182 11.50 3.12 -6.82
C LEU A 182 12.44 3.91 -7.71
N SER A 183 13.14 3.19 -8.59
CA SER A 183 13.94 3.83 -9.64
C SER A 183 13.02 4.46 -10.71
N PRO A 184 13.45 5.56 -11.37
CA PRO A 184 12.71 6.12 -12.49
C PRO A 184 12.40 5.11 -13.61
N ASP A 185 13.32 4.16 -13.84
CA ASP A 185 13.16 3.11 -14.85
C ASP A 185 12.02 2.15 -14.50
N THR A 186 11.82 1.86 -13.20
CA THR A 186 10.70 1.03 -12.74
C THR A 186 9.36 1.67 -13.10
N LEU A 187 9.26 3.00 -13.00
CA LEU A 187 8.03 3.74 -13.27
C LEU A 187 7.65 3.79 -14.76
N ILE A 188 8.57 3.45 -15.68
CA ILE A 188 8.27 3.38 -17.12
C ILE A 188 7.24 2.29 -17.42
N GLY A 189 7.21 1.23 -16.61
CA GLY A 189 6.26 0.12 -16.77
C GLY A 189 4.84 0.42 -16.28
N LEU A 190 4.57 1.60 -15.74
CA LEU A 190 3.23 1.97 -15.29
C LEU A 190 2.27 2.18 -16.47
N PRO A 191 0.98 1.83 -16.29
CA PRO A 191 -0.03 2.18 -17.26
C PRO A 191 -0.19 3.73 -17.33
N PRO A 192 -0.70 4.27 -18.45
CA PRO A 192 -0.72 5.72 -18.69
C PRO A 192 -1.43 6.54 -17.61
N GLU A 193 -2.53 6.03 -17.05
CA GLU A 193 -3.29 6.64 -15.97
C GLU A 193 -2.48 6.79 -14.68
N ASP A 194 -1.71 5.77 -14.31
CA ASP A 194 -0.94 5.77 -13.07
C ASP A 194 0.33 6.58 -13.25
N ARG A 195 0.90 6.59 -14.46
CA ARG A 195 1.99 7.51 -14.79
C ARG A 195 1.54 8.97 -14.68
N PHE A 196 0.37 9.31 -15.22
CA PHE A 196 -0.22 10.64 -15.06
C PHE A 196 -0.40 10.99 -13.57
N PHE A 197 -0.89 10.05 -12.77
CA PHE A 197 -1.06 10.24 -11.33
C PHE A 197 0.28 10.47 -10.64
N VAL A 198 1.27 9.59 -10.85
CA VAL A 198 2.59 9.66 -10.23
C VAL A 198 3.31 10.96 -10.57
N ASP A 199 3.21 11.42 -11.82
CA ASP A 199 3.83 12.65 -12.29
C ASP A 199 3.30 13.91 -11.59
N LEU A 200 2.09 13.87 -11.03
CA LEU A 200 1.38 15.02 -10.48
C LEU A 200 1.10 14.94 -8.97
N TYR A 201 0.61 13.81 -8.48
CA TYR A 201 0.12 13.67 -7.11
C TYR A 201 1.21 13.93 -6.06
N GLY A 202 2.45 13.53 -6.37
CA GLY A 202 3.63 13.78 -5.53
C GLY A 202 4.06 15.25 -5.42
N ARG A 203 3.48 16.15 -6.22
CA ARG A 203 3.82 17.58 -6.21
C ARG A 203 3.09 18.33 -5.10
N LEU A 204 3.59 19.53 -4.81
CA LEU A 204 2.98 20.48 -3.87
C LEU A 204 1.77 21.15 -4.53
N LEU A 205 0.70 20.39 -4.72
CA LEU A 205 -0.56 20.83 -5.32
C LEU A 205 -1.61 21.16 -4.26
N PRO A 206 -2.49 22.15 -4.50
CA PRO A 206 -3.64 22.39 -3.64
C PRO A 206 -4.56 21.16 -3.55
N PRO A 207 -5.28 20.93 -2.42
CA PRO A 207 -6.14 19.77 -2.25
C PRO A 207 -7.16 19.57 -3.39
N SER A 208 -7.78 20.65 -3.86
CA SER A 208 -8.73 20.59 -4.99
C SER A 208 -8.07 20.16 -6.30
N THR A 209 -6.79 20.46 -6.49
CA THR A 209 -6.04 20.01 -7.68
C THR A 209 -5.64 18.55 -7.53
N ARG A 210 -5.26 18.09 -6.34
CA ARG A 210 -5.02 16.65 -6.08
C ARG A 210 -6.27 15.81 -6.33
N GLN A 211 -7.43 16.26 -5.84
CA GLN A 211 -8.70 15.59 -6.12
C GLN A 211 -8.99 15.54 -7.62
N LYS A 212 -8.68 16.61 -8.37
CA LYS A 212 -8.80 16.61 -9.83
C LYS A 212 -7.84 15.63 -10.51
N VAL A 213 -6.62 15.47 -10.00
CA VAL A 213 -5.68 14.45 -10.48
C VAL A 213 -6.27 13.05 -10.27
N CYS A 214 -6.82 12.74 -9.09
CA CYS A 214 -7.49 11.47 -8.83
C CYS A 214 -8.67 11.24 -9.78
N PHE A 215 -9.52 12.26 -9.96
CA PHE A 215 -10.67 12.18 -10.86
C PHE A 215 -10.23 11.89 -12.30
N ASN A 216 -9.23 12.62 -12.80
CA ASN A 216 -8.72 12.41 -14.15
C ASN A 216 -8.04 11.06 -14.34
N GLN A 217 -7.28 10.56 -13.35
CA GLN A 217 -6.71 9.21 -13.37
C GLN A 217 -7.82 8.18 -13.59
N GLN A 218 -8.92 8.28 -12.84
CA GLN A 218 -10.06 7.38 -12.97
C GLN A 218 -10.75 7.49 -14.35
N GLN A 219 -10.85 8.70 -14.91
CA GLN A 219 -11.40 8.89 -16.26
C GLN A 219 -10.51 8.29 -17.35
N ILE A 220 -9.17 8.39 -17.22
CA ILE A 220 -8.23 7.76 -18.15
C ILE A 220 -8.35 6.23 -18.07
N ARG A 221 -8.38 5.67 -16.85
CA ARG A 221 -8.52 4.22 -16.62
C ARG A 221 -9.78 3.65 -17.26
N HIS A 222 -10.89 4.39 -17.22
CA HIS A 222 -12.14 3.99 -17.88
C HIS A 222 -12.20 4.30 -19.38
N GLY A 223 -11.13 4.83 -19.98
CA GLY A 223 -11.10 5.22 -21.40
C GLY A 223 -11.98 6.42 -21.76
N LEU A 224 -12.42 7.19 -20.76
CA LEU A 224 -13.31 8.35 -20.91
C LEU A 224 -12.54 9.67 -21.15
N MET A 225 -11.22 9.66 -20.92
CA MET A 225 -10.35 10.83 -21.07
C MET A 225 -8.98 10.39 -21.57
N THR A 226 -8.37 11.20 -22.45
CA THR A 226 -6.98 11.00 -22.86
C THR A 226 -6.01 11.60 -21.83
N VAL A 227 -4.79 11.06 -21.74
CA VAL A 227 -3.74 11.63 -20.88
C VAL A 227 -3.48 13.11 -21.25
N GLU A 228 -3.48 13.44 -22.53
CA GLU A 228 -3.23 14.80 -23.01
C GLU A 228 -4.31 15.79 -22.55
N ASP A 229 -5.59 15.39 -22.59
CA ASP A 229 -6.68 16.25 -22.13
C ASP A 229 -6.70 16.36 -20.60
N ALA A 230 -6.33 15.28 -19.90
CA ALA A 230 -6.13 15.31 -18.46
C ALA A 230 -5.07 16.35 -18.06
N TRP A 231 -3.91 16.37 -18.74
CA TRP A 231 -2.85 17.37 -18.52
C TRP A 231 -3.32 18.80 -18.77
N LYS A 232 -4.03 19.06 -19.88
CA LYS A 232 -4.56 20.39 -20.20
C LYS A 232 -5.53 20.91 -19.13
N SER A 233 -6.23 20.00 -18.45
CA SER A 233 -7.22 20.36 -17.44
C SER A 233 -6.60 20.78 -16.09
N ILE A 234 -5.32 20.48 -15.83
CA ILE A 234 -4.66 20.84 -14.57
C ILE A 234 -4.33 22.35 -14.56
N PRO A 235 -4.73 23.11 -13.52
CA PRO A 235 -4.50 24.55 -13.49
C PRO A 235 -3.01 24.90 -13.52
N ARG A 236 -2.59 25.72 -14.52
CA ARG A 236 -1.19 26.15 -14.67
C ARG A 236 -0.61 26.83 -13.43
N LYS A 237 -1.41 27.65 -12.75
CA LYS A 237 -1.01 28.32 -11.50
C LYS A 237 -0.60 27.33 -10.40
N ALA A 238 -1.18 26.12 -10.38
CA ALA A 238 -0.81 25.08 -9.42
C ALA A 238 0.59 24.50 -9.72
N LEU A 239 0.93 24.38 -11.01
CA LEU A 239 2.25 23.92 -11.47
C LEU A 239 3.33 24.99 -11.26
N GLU A 240 2.97 26.28 -11.41
CA GLU A 240 3.85 27.42 -11.12
C GLU A 240 4.19 27.52 -9.62
N PHE A 241 3.23 27.24 -8.74
CA PHE A 241 3.45 27.23 -7.28
C PHE A 241 4.49 26.19 -6.86
N ASP A 242 4.38 24.97 -7.40
CA ASP A 242 5.36 23.90 -7.21
C ASP A 242 6.76 24.29 -7.74
N ALA A 243 6.84 24.95 -8.91
CA ALA A 243 8.11 25.45 -9.44
C ALA A 243 8.73 26.56 -8.55
N LEU A 244 7.92 27.45 -7.98
CA LEU A 244 8.37 28.51 -7.09
C LEU A 244 8.94 27.95 -5.78
N GLN A 245 8.25 26.99 -5.16
CA GLN A 245 8.70 26.39 -3.90
C GLN A 245 9.99 25.57 -4.07
N ARG A 246 10.18 24.88 -5.20
CA ARG A 246 11.45 24.21 -5.51
C ARG A 246 12.62 25.20 -5.63
N LYS A 247 12.39 26.38 -6.23
CA LYS A 247 13.42 27.43 -6.31
C LYS A 247 13.81 27.94 -4.92
N ILE A 248 12.83 28.14 -4.03
CA ILE A 248 13.09 28.59 -2.65
C ILE A 248 13.90 27.54 -1.88
N ARG A 249 13.53 26.25 -1.99
CA ARG A 249 14.22 25.14 -1.31
C ARG A 249 15.64 24.87 -1.83
N ASN A 250 15.92 25.17 -3.10
CA ASN A 250 17.23 24.95 -3.69
C ASN A 250 18.18 26.16 -3.54
N HIS A 251 17.71 27.29 -3.00
CA HIS A 251 18.47 28.53 -2.88
C HIS A 251 18.52 29.07 -1.43
N GLY A 252 18.02 28.31 -0.46
CA GLY A 252 18.16 28.56 0.98
C GLY A 252 18.90 27.42 1.64
#